data_AF-A0A9P8T0H6-F1
#
_entry.id   AF-A0A9P8T0H6-F1
#
_cell.length_a   1.000
_cell.length_b   1.000
_cell.length_c   1.000
_cell.angle_alpha   90.00
_cell.angle_beta   90.00
_cell.angle_gamma   90.00
#
_symmetry.space_group_name_H-M   'P 1'
#
loop_
_entity.id
_entity.type
_entity.pdbx_description
1 polymer ?
#
loop_
_entity_poly.entity_id
_entity_poly.type
_entity_poly.pdbx_seq_one_letter_code
_entity_poly.pdbx_strand_id
1 'polypeptide(L)'
;TYLALQRAWGKMDGICVDVHVDRLCKMWRWVDAKKCKTPDHTRKALQTWLPKCLWYEINTVLVGFGQVICMARGKRCDICLANDICNARDRKLLSKLQFEEDIDEAFWKLSKTTRGNFDEYILYLKKKLKSDKYPIKAEGP
;
A
#
# COMPACT_ATOMS: atom_id res chain seq x y z
N THR A 1 2.21 -24.71 9.57
CA THR A 1 2.28 -23.26 9.24
C THR A 1 0.97 -22.59 9.61
N TYR A 2 1.01 -21.52 10.41
CA TYR A 2 -0.18 -20.85 10.98
C TYR A 2 -1.20 -20.34 9.94
N LEU A 3 -0.76 -20.07 8.70
CA LEU A 3 -1.64 -19.68 7.59
C LEU A 3 -2.66 -20.78 7.23
N ALA A 4 -2.25 -22.05 7.26
CA ALA A 4 -3.15 -23.17 7.02
C ALA A 4 -4.13 -23.35 8.18
N LEU A 5 -3.68 -23.15 9.42
CA LEU A 5 -4.55 -23.24 10.61
C LEU A 5 -5.64 -22.15 10.60
N GLN A 6 -5.27 -20.93 10.21
CA GLN A 6 -6.19 -19.80 10.18
C GLN A 6 -7.23 -19.94 9.05
N ARG A 7 -6.84 -20.44 7.87
CA ARG A 7 -7.75 -20.67 6.74
C ARG A 7 -8.58 -21.94 6.84
N ALA A 8 -8.04 -23.02 7.41
CA ALA A 8 -8.72 -24.31 7.50
C ALA A 8 -9.50 -24.52 8.80
N TRP A 9 -9.05 -23.96 9.92
CA TRP A 9 -9.64 -24.20 11.26
C TRP A 9 -10.21 -22.95 11.94
N GLY A 10 -10.06 -21.75 11.36
CA GLY A 10 -10.62 -20.51 11.93
C GLY A 10 -10.02 -20.10 13.29
N LYS A 11 -8.95 -20.76 13.76
CA LYS A 11 -8.25 -20.40 15.00
C LYS A 11 -7.28 -19.24 14.75
N MET A 12 -7.54 -18.11 15.41
CA MET A 12 -6.68 -16.92 15.40
C MET A 12 -5.83 -16.83 16.68
N ASP A 13 -4.89 -17.75 16.84
CA ASP A 13 -3.92 -17.70 17.96
C ASP A 13 -2.79 -16.67 17.69
N GLY A 14 -2.73 -16.09 16.48
CA GLY A 14 -1.85 -14.95 16.19
C GLY A 14 -1.92 -14.42 14.76
N ILE A 15 -1.29 -13.25 14.52
CA ILE A 15 -1.21 -12.64 13.19
C ILE A 15 -0.23 -13.46 12.34
N CYS A 16 -0.70 -14.14 11.30
CA CYS A 16 0.23 -14.65 10.29
C CYS A 16 0.92 -13.45 9.63
N VAL A 17 2.22 -13.49 9.38
CA VAL A 17 2.92 -12.36 8.73
C VAL A 17 3.51 -12.89 7.44
N ASP A 18 2.92 -12.47 6.32
CA ASP A 18 3.45 -12.73 4.98
C ASP A 18 4.68 -11.86 4.67
N VAL A 19 5.49 -12.26 3.68
CA VAL A 19 6.66 -11.48 3.22
C VAL A 19 6.27 -10.08 2.73
N HIS A 20 5.09 -9.93 2.11
CA HIS A 20 4.55 -8.65 1.68
C HIS A 20 4.21 -7.77 2.89
N VAL A 21 3.54 -8.34 3.90
CA VAL A 21 3.18 -7.66 5.16
C VAL A 21 4.43 -7.20 5.90
N ASP A 22 5.40 -8.10 6.08
CA ASP A 22 6.66 -7.80 6.76
C ASP A 22 7.40 -6.63 6.11
N ARG A 23 7.55 -6.67 4.78
CA ARG A 23 8.18 -5.62 4.01
C ARG A 23 7.43 -4.29 4.13
N LEU A 24 6.10 -4.30 3.99
CA LEU A 24 5.28 -3.08 4.05
C LEU A 24 5.34 -2.45 5.45
N CYS A 25 5.22 -3.25 6.51
CA CYS A 25 5.28 -2.76 7.89
C CYS A 25 6.63 -2.11 8.21
N LYS A 26 7.73 -2.70 7.75
CA LYS A 26 9.08 -2.12 7.91
C LYS A 26 9.24 -0.84 7.09
N MET A 27 8.75 -0.85 5.85
CA MET A 27 8.83 0.28 4.94
C MET A 27 8.03 1.48 5.46
N TRP A 28 6.83 1.26 5.98
CA TRP A 28 5.98 2.28 6.59
C TRP A 28 6.39 2.66 8.00
N ARG A 29 7.39 1.97 8.59
CA ARG A 29 7.85 2.17 9.98
C ARG A 29 6.77 1.88 11.02
N TRP A 30 5.81 1.01 10.70
CA TRP A 30 4.88 0.45 11.69
C TRP A 30 5.60 -0.43 12.70
N VAL A 31 6.73 -0.99 12.28
CA VAL A 31 7.65 -1.73 13.13
C VAL A 31 9.06 -1.21 12.93
N ASP A 32 9.87 -1.28 13.99
CA ASP A 32 11.29 -0.93 13.92
C ASP A 32 12.04 -2.03 13.13
N ALA A 33 12.48 -1.69 11.92
CA ALA A 33 13.19 -2.61 11.03
C ALA A 33 14.52 -3.11 11.62
N LYS A 34 15.15 -2.35 12.54
CA LYS A 34 16.40 -2.79 13.20
C LYS A 34 16.15 -3.89 14.23
N LYS A 35 15.01 -3.81 14.93
CA LYS A 35 14.59 -4.79 15.96
C LYS A 35 13.86 -5.99 15.35
N CYS A 36 13.06 -5.74 14.31
CA CYS A 36 12.22 -6.76 13.66
C CYS A 36 12.96 -7.47 12.53
N LYS A 37 14.00 -8.25 12.86
CA LYS A 37 14.78 -9.00 11.86
C LYS A 37 14.03 -10.20 11.26
N THR A 38 13.12 -10.80 12.02
CA THR A 38 12.34 -11.97 11.60
C THR A 38 10.85 -11.63 11.48
N PRO A 39 10.08 -12.35 10.65
CA PRO A 39 8.63 -12.19 10.56
C PRO A 39 7.92 -12.42 11.91
N ASP A 40 8.51 -13.23 12.79
CA ASP A 40 8.00 -13.46 14.15
C ASP A 40 8.10 -12.22 15.03
N HIS A 41 9.20 -11.45 14.92
CA HIS A 41 9.33 -10.17 15.63
C HIS A 41 8.30 -9.16 15.11
N THR A 42 8.11 -9.09 13.78
CA THR A 42 7.09 -8.23 13.16
C THR A 42 5.69 -8.62 13.64
N ARG A 43 5.38 -9.92 13.76
CA ARG A 43 4.11 -10.40 14.32
C ARG A 43 3.88 -9.84 15.71
N LYS A 44 4.84 -10.05 16.62
CA LYS A 44 4.74 -9.60 18.02
C LYS A 44 4.55 -8.10 18.09
N ALA A 45 5.31 -7.34 17.30
CA ALA A 45 5.20 -5.89 17.23
C ALA A 45 3.84 -5.41 16.67
N LEU A 46 3.25 -6.12 15.71
CA LEU A 46 1.91 -5.80 15.21
C LEU A 46 0.83 -6.14 16.25
N GLN A 47 0.99 -7.26 16.96
CA GLN A 47 0.03 -7.70 17.99
C GLN A 47 -0.09 -6.74 19.18
N THR A 48 0.93 -5.91 19.45
CA THR A 48 0.88 -4.97 20.59
C THR A 48 -0.10 -3.83 20.38
N TRP A 49 -0.36 -3.42 19.14
CA TRP A 49 -1.19 -2.24 18.84
C TRP A 49 -2.34 -2.51 17.86
N LEU A 50 -2.25 -3.54 17.01
CA LEU A 50 -3.30 -3.84 16.04
C LEU A 50 -4.51 -4.50 16.73
N PRO A 51 -5.73 -3.97 16.56
CA PRO A 51 -6.95 -4.60 17.09
C PRO A 51 -7.15 -6.03 16.56
N LYS A 52 -7.57 -6.95 17.44
CA LYS A 52 -7.77 -8.38 17.10
C LYS A 52 -8.74 -8.62 15.96
N CYS A 53 -9.74 -7.76 15.77
CA CYS A 53 -10.70 -7.84 14.66
C CYS A 53 -10.02 -7.73 13.29
N LEU A 54 -8.91 -6.99 13.18
CA LEU A 54 -8.20 -6.77 11.92
C LEU A 54 -7.16 -7.86 11.61
N TRP A 55 -6.88 -8.78 12.55
CA TRP A 55 -5.80 -9.76 12.41
C TRP A 55 -6.04 -10.76 11.25
N TYR A 56 -7.29 -10.98 10.89
CA TYR A 56 -7.66 -11.83 9.77
C TYR A 56 -7.47 -11.11 8.42
N GLU A 57 -8.04 -9.92 8.31
CA GLU A 57 -8.14 -9.19 7.04
C GLU A 57 -6.82 -8.55 6.62
N ILE A 58 -6.00 -8.11 7.59
CA ILE A 58 -4.78 -7.34 7.33
C ILE A 58 -3.84 -8.08 6.39
N ASN A 59 -3.74 -9.41 6.50
CA ASN A 59 -2.90 -10.21 5.63
C ASN A 59 -3.39 -10.15 4.18
N THR A 60 -4.65 -10.49 3.95
CA THR A 60 -5.21 -10.53 2.60
C THR A 60 -5.12 -9.16 1.93
N VAL A 61 -5.45 -8.09 2.67
CA VAL A 61 -5.41 -6.71 2.16
C VAL A 61 -3.97 -6.29 1.82
N LEU A 62 -3.03 -6.46 2.74
CA LEU A 62 -1.65 -6.00 2.53
C LEU A 62 -0.87 -6.87 1.52
N VAL A 63 -1.18 -8.17 1.42
CA VAL A 63 -0.63 -9.03 0.38
C VAL A 63 -1.10 -8.56 -0.99
N GLY A 64 -2.41 -8.40 -1.19
CA GLY A 64 -2.95 -7.91 -2.46
C GLY A 64 -2.41 -6.53 -2.82
N PHE A 65 -2.41 -5.61 -1.87
CA PHE A 65 -1.84 -4.28 -2.05
C PHE A 65 -0.33 -4.31 -2.41
N GLY A 66 0.44 -5.17 -1.74
CA GLY A 66 1.87 -5.33 -1.95
C GLY A 66 2.24 -6.00 -3.28
N GLN A 67 1.32 -6.78 -3.85
CA GLN A 67 1.48 -7.44 -5.17
C GLN A 67 1.06 -6.53 -6.33
N VAL A 68 0.02 -5.72 -6.13
CA VAL A 68 -0.64 -4.97 -7.20
C VAL A 68 -0.13 -3.51 -7.29
N ILE A 69 -0.07 -2.82 -6.14
CA ILE A 69 0.22 -1.39 -6.06
C ILE A 69 1.65 -1.15 -5.56
N CYS A 70 1.94 -1.52 -4.31
CA CYS A 70 3.21 -1.19 -3.67
C CYS A 70 4.26 -2.29 -3.85
N MET A 71 4.57 -2.64 -5.10
CA MET A 71 5.49 -3.72 -5.44
C MET A 71 6.91 -3.52 -4.88
N ALA A 72 7.70 -4.59 -4.81
CA ALA A 72 9.09 -4.55 -4.34
C ALA A 72 9.98 -3.71 -5.26
N ARG A 73 9.78 -3.85 -6.58
CA ARG A 73 10.39 -3.02 -7.62
C ARG A 73 9.29 -2.37 -8.45
N GLY A 74 9.46 -1.08 -8.78
CA GLY A 74 8.49 -0.31 -9.54
C GLY A 74 7.18 -0.09 -8.77
N LYS A 75 7.26 0.58 -7.61
CA LYS A 75 6.07 0.92 -6.81
C LYS A 75 5.15 1.80 -7.65
N ARG A 76 3.86 1.49 -7.65
CA ARG A 76 2.84 2.30 -8.31
C ARG A 76 2.32 3.40 -7.39
N CYS A 77 3.21 4.30 -6.99
CA CYS A 77 2.81 5.45 -6.18
C CYS A 77 1.89 6.38 -6.98
N ASP A 78 2.00 6.41 -8.29
CA ASP A 78 1.12 7.14 -9.21
C ASP A 78 -0.38 6.85 -9.05
N ILE A 79 -0.77 5.61 -8.72
CA ILE A 79 -2.17 5.20 -8.46
C ILE A 79 -2.45 4.84 -6.99
N CYS A 80 -1.53 5.14 -6.08
CA CYS A 80 -1.64 4.76 -4.68
C CYS A 80 -2.46 5.79 -3.89
N LEU A 81 -3.57 5.35 -3.28
CA LEU A 81 -4.42 6.22 -2.45
C LEU A 81 -3.75 6.70 -1.16
N ALA A 82 -2.69 6.03 -0.70
CA ALA A 82 -2.01 6.36 0.57
C ALA A 82 -0.85 7.36 0.40
N ASN A 83 -0.71 8.02 -0.75
CA ASN A 83 0.45 8.89 -1.02
C ASN A 83 0.59 10.08 -0.08
N ASP A 84 -0.52 10.61 0.39
CA ASP A 84 -0.62 11.71 1.34
C ASP A 84 0.03 11.38 2.68
N ILE A 85 -0.20 10.16 3.18
CA ILE A 85 0.30 9.69 4.48
C ILE A 85 1.54 8.80 4.39
N CYS A 86 1.88 8.30 3.21
CA CYS A 86 2.98 7.34 3.03
C CYS A 86 4.35 8.00 3.07
N ASN A 87 5.13 7.67 4.09
CA ASN A 87 6.52 8.10 4.26
C ASN A 87 7.49 7.53 3.20
N ALA A 88 7.16 6.39 2.59
CA ALA A 88 7.99 5.69 1.62
C ALA A 88 7.53 5.89 0.16
N ARG A 89 6.74 6.93 -0.09
CA ARG A 89 6.24 7.26 -1.44
C ARG A 89 7.40 7.61 -2.39
N ASP A 90 7.27 7.22 -3.65
CA ASP A 90 8.22 7.60 -4.68
C ASP A 90 8.00 9.06 -5.09
N ARG A 91 8.77 9.97 -4.47
CA ARG A 91 8.68 11.41 -4.72
C ARG A 91 9.04 11.77 -6.16
N LYS A 92 9.96 11.03 -6.79
CA LYS A 92 10.39 11.30 -8.18
C LYS A 92 9.29 10.95 -9.18
N LEU A 93 8.55 9.86 -8.91
CA LEU A 93 7.40 9.48 -9.71
C LEU A 93 6.28 10.52 -9.57
N LEU A 94 5.97 10.92 -8.33
CA LEU A 94 4.92 11.91 -8.07
C LEU A 94 5.24 13.29 -8.63
N SER A 95 6.49 13.76 -8.53
CA SER A 95 6.88 15.05 -9.08
C SER A 95 6.70 15.12 -10.59
N LYS A 96 6.90 14.01 -11.31
CA LYS A 96 6.67 13.95 -12.77
C LYS A 96 5.20 14.15 -13.13
N LEU A 97 4.29 13.58 -12.34
CA LEU A 97 2.85 13.72 -12.57
C LEU A 97 2.34 15.14 -12.28
N GLN A 98 3.05 15.90 -11.44
CA GLN A 98 2.68 17.29 -11.11
C GLN A 98 2.94 18.27 -12.25
N PHE A 99 3.79 17.93 -13.23
CA PHE A 99 4.06 18.77 -14.39
C PHE A 99 3.04 18.58 -15.53
N GLU A 100 2.13 17.61 -15.41
CA GLU A 100 0.99 17.48 -16.32
C GLU A 100 -0.17 18.33 -15.77
N GLU A 101 -0.44 19.48 -16.41
CA GLU A 101 -1.59 20.33 -16.07
C GLU A 101 -2.93 19.66 -16.45
N ASP A 102 -2.90 18.75 -17.42
CA ASP A 102 -4.07 18.00 -17.86
C ASP A 102 -4.15 16.63 -17.15
N ILE A 103 -5.11 16.55 -16.22
CA ILE A 103 -5.46 15.32 -15.51
C ILE A 103 -5.78 14.19 -16.51
N ASP A 104 -6.47 14.47 -17.61
CA ASP A 104 -6.85 13.45 -18.58
C ASP A 104 -5.64 12.91 -19.36
N GLU A 105 -4.65 13.75 -19.66
CA GLU A 105 -3.39 13.33 -20.28
C GLU A 105 -2.51 12.51 -19.32
N ALA A 106 -2.40 12.93 -18.06
CA ALA A 106 -1.67 12.20 -17.02
C ALA A 106 -2.25 10.79 -16.84
N PHE A 107 -3.58 10.67 -16.75
CA PHE A 107 -4.25 9.38 -16.62
C PHE A 107 -4.18 8.53 -17.90
N TRP A 108 -4.12 9.12 -19.08
CA TRP A 108 -3.90 8.41 -20.34
C TRP A 108 -2.48 7.85 -20.46
N LYS A 109 -1.45 8.58 -20.00
CA LYS A 109 -0.07 8.05 -19.91
C LYS A 109 0.03 6.92 -18.88
N LEU A 110 -0.74 7.03 -17.80
CA LEU A 110 -0.88 5.99 -16.79
C LEU A 110 -1.43 4.67 -17.37
N SER A 111 -2.55 4.74 -18.10
CA SER A 111 -3.20 3.55 -18.67
C SER A 111 -2.34 2.84 -19.73
N LYS A 112 -1.42 3.56 -20.38
CA LYS A 112 -0.47 2.99 -21.35
C LYS A 112 0.76 2.33 -20.74
N THR A 113 1.14 2.69 -19.52
CA THR A 113 2.36 2.19 -18.86
C THR A 113 2.11 0.98 -17.96
N THR A 114 0.85 0.62 -17.74
CA THR A 114 0.45 -0.33 -16.69
C THR A 114 0.67 -1.80 -17.05
N ARG A 115 1.45 -2.50 -16.20
CA ARG A 115 1.43 -3.96 -16.10
C ARG A 115 0.10 -4.40 -15.46
N GLY A 116 -0.90 -4.76 -16.27
CA GLY A 116 -2.26 -5.12 -15.85
C GLY A 116 -3.30 -4.03 -16.17
N ASN A 117 -4.59 -4.41 -16.23
CA ASN A 117 -5.69 -3.46 -16.50
C ASN A 117 -6.11 -2.76 -15.20
N PHE A 118 -5.99 -1.43 -15.17
CA PHE A 118 -6.41 -0.57 -14.05
C PHE A 118 -7.41 0.50 -14.49
N ASP A 119 -8.03 0.36 -15.67
CA ASP A 119 -8.86 1.41 -16.28
C ASP A 119 -10.02 1.81 -15.36
N GLU A 120 -10.70 0.83 -14.79
CA GLU A 120 -11.82 1.05 -13.85
C GLU A 120 -11.35 1.76 -12.56
N TYR A 121 -10.19 1.35 -12.03
CA TYR A 121 -9.63 1.96 -10.83
C TYR A 121 -9.16 3.40 -11.09
N ILE A 122 -8.59 3.65 -12.27
CA ILE A 122 -8.23 4.99 -12.73
C ILE A 122 -9.47 5.87 -12.86
N LEU A 123 -10.56 5.37 -13.43
CA LEU A 123 -11.84 6.09 -13.51
C LEU A 123 -12.39 6.41 -12.12
N TYR A 124 -12.30 5.46 -11.18
CA TYR A 124 -12.64 5.70 -9.78
C TYR A 124 -11.79 6.82 -9.17
N LEU A 125 -10.47 6.80 -9.37
CA LEU A 125 -9.57 7.86 -8.89
C LEU A 125 -9.91 9.22 -9.50
N LYS A 126 -10.19 9.28 -10.81
CA LYS A 126 -10.66 10.51 -11.47
C LYS A 126 -11.93 11.05 -10.83
N LYS A 127 -12.91 10.19 -10.58
CA LYS A 127 -14.18 10.57 -9.94
C LYS A 127 -13.94 11.11 -8.53
N LYS A 128 -13.08 10.44 -7.75
CA LYS A 128 -12.74 10.82 -6.38
C LYS A 128 -11.99 12.16 -6.31
N LEU A 129 -11.04 12.39 -7.22
CA LEU A 129 -10.31 13.66 -7.32
C LEU A 129 -11.19 14.83 -7.80
N LYS A 130 -12.25 14.55 -8.57
CA LYS A 130 -13.24 15.56 -8.98
C LYS A 130 -14.25 15.87 -7.86
N SER A 131 -14.56 14.91 -6.98
CA SER A 131 -15.50 15.09 -5.86
C SER A 131 -14.86 15.73 -4.64
N ASP A 132 -13.64 15.30 -4.30
CA ASP A 132 -12.84 15.88 -3.23
C ASP A 132 -11.98 16.96 -3.89
N LYS A 133 -12.22 18.25 -3.64
CA LYS A 133 -11.28 19.34 -4.04
C LYS A 133 -9.94 19.16 -3.31
N TYR A 134 -9.14 18.17 -3.70
CA TYR A 134 -7.88 17.87 -3.05
C TYR A 134 -6.80 18.75 -3.66
N PRO A 135 -6.17 19.65 -2.90
CA PRO A 135 -5.10 20.46 -3.42
C PRO A 135 -3.88 19.54 -3.56
N ILE A 136 -3.41 19.32 -4.77
CA ILE A 136 -2.01 18.95 -5.00
C ILE A 136 -1.19 20.21 -4.71
N LYS A 137 -1.13 20.64 -3.43
CA LYS A 137 -0.18 21.66 -2.99
C LYS A 137 1.05 20.95 -2.49
N ALA A 138 2.07 20.92 -3.33
CA ALA A 138 3.43 20.71 -2.89
C ALA A 138 3.87 21.95 -2.10
N GLU A 139 3.58 22.00 -0.81
CA GLU A 139 4.35 22.86 0.09
C GLU A 139 5.58 22.08 0.53
N GLY A 140 6.67 22.27 -0.22
CA GLY A 140 8.00 21.92 0.24
C GLY A 140 8.64 23.09 0.98
N PRO A 141 9.56 22.84 1.92
CA PRO A 141 10.64 23.78 2.21
C PRO A 141 11.68 23.80 1.07
#